data_AF-A0A6T6D2B9-F1
#
_entry.id   AF-A0A6T6D2B9-F1
#
_cell.length_a   1.000
_cell.length_b   1.000
_cell.length_c   1.000
_cell.angle_alpha   90.00
_cell.angle_beta   90.00
_cell.angle_gamma   90.00
#
_symmetry.space_group_name_H-M   'P 1'
#
loop_
_entity.id
_entity.type
_entity.pdbx_description
1 polymer ?
#
loop_
_entity_poly.entity_id
_entity_poly.type
_entity_poly.pdbx_seq_one_letter_code
_entity_poly.pdbx_strand_id
1 'polypeptide(L)'
;MHPIGENTLWTLTIQLLHAIHAAHSAGLALRDALHPSRLLMTGRNRVRINQVGVADSLDANIARIHAEGDSVGVTQATEAFMKLDVVNFGRIVLALALRTVPTISRGGMLVSSMDTALDGLSRSNMYSNDFVQFVNLLVGSRFDITTLELLQHVAPRMAHEYANTWIHADALEKQLFKEMDASRLLRIATLIGFVNEREGGVLDPSWAETGDNYLLKLLRDYIYHQQDQLGRPVLDYGHVLECLHRLDMGTDEQVLLCGQDNNSLMVASYADLKWCLTQAIQELRKRAATAQDTTWSFHSMQ
;
A
#
# COMPACT_ATOMS: atom_id res chain seq x y z
N MET A 1 -22.78 19.13 9.63
CA MET A 1 -22.21 17.83 9.18
C MET A 1 -23.20 17.18 8.25
N HIS A 2 -22.76 16.56 7.16
CA HIS A 2 -23.63 15.75 6.30
C HIS A 2 -23.78 14.33 6.85
N PRO A 3 -24.91 13.66 6.60
CA PRO A 3 -25.06 12.26 6.96
C PRO A 3 -24.06 11.39 6.22
N ILE A 4 -23.63 10.30 6.85
CA ILE A 4 -22.75 9.32 6.20
C ILE A 4 -23.63 8.51 5.26
N GLY A 5 -23.19 8.33 4.01
CA GLY A 5 -23.89 7.49 3.04
C GLY A 5 -23.97 6.04 3.52
N GLU A 6 -25.12 5.39 3.30
CA GLU A 6 -25.40 4.05 3.83
C GLU A 6 -24.32 3.02 3.45
N ASN A 7 -23.86 3.01 2.20
CA ASN A 7 -22.80 2.11 1.75
C ASN A 7 -21.52 2.28 2.58
N THR A 8 -21.15 3.50 2.94
CA THR A 8 -19.98 3.75 3.78
C THR A 8 -20.21 3.23 5.21
N LEU A 9 -21.42 3.37 5.76
CA LEU A 9 -21.74 2.78 7.06
C LEU A 9 -21.65 1.26 7.01
N TRP A 10 -22.17 0.62 5.96
CA TRP A 10 -22.06 -0.82 5.78
C TRP A 10 -20.61 -1.28 5.68
N THR A 11 -19.79 -0.62 4.86
CA THR A 11 -18.35 -0.92 4.76
C THR A 11 -17.64 -0.87 6.11
N LEU A 12 -17.88 0.19 6.90
CA LEU A 12 -17.28 0.32 8.23
C LEU A 12 -17.81 -0.74 9.20
N THR A 13 -19.13 -0.98 9.18
CA THR A 13 -19.81 -1.97 10.02
C THR A 13 -19.29 -3.38 9.74
N ILE A 14 -19.14 -3.76 8.47
CA ILE A 14 -18.66 -5.08 8.06
C ILE A 14 -17.20 -5.27 8.47
N GLN A 15 -16.33 -4.28 8.27
CA GLN A 15 -14.93 -4.36 8.70
C GLN A 15 -14.78 -4.50 10.22
N LEU A 16 -15.54 -3.73 10.99
CA LEU A 16 -15.55 -3.83 12.45
C LEU A 16 -16.10 -5.18 12.91
N LEU A 17 -17.22 -5.64 12.35
CA LEU A 17 -17.82 -6.93 12.69
C LEU A 17 -16.87 -8.09 12.41
N HIS A 18 -16.16 -8.09 11.27
CA HIS A 18 -15.15 -9.10 10.98
C HIS A 18 -14.01 -9.09 12.00
N ALA A 19 -13.55 -7.92 12.43
CA ALA A 19 -12.50 -7.80 13.44
C ALA A 19 -12.96 -8.30 14.83
N ILE A 20 -14.20 -7.95 15.22
CA ILE A 20 -14.81 -8.44 16.48
C ILE A 20 -14.98 -9.97 16.42
N HIS A 21 -15.50 -10.49 15.32
CA HIS A 21 -15.64 -11.94 15.12
C HIS A 21 -14.29 -12.66 15.19
N ALA A 22 -13.24 -12.13 14.55
CA ALA A 22 -11.91 -12.73 14.60
C ALA A 22 -11.36 -12.80 16.03
N ALA A 23 -11.58 -11.76 16.84
CA ALA A 23 -11.20 -11.77 18.26
C ALA A 23 -12.03 -12.80 19.05
N HIS A 24 -13.35 -12.79 18.89
CA HIS A 24 -14.26 -13.68 19.62
C HIS A 24 -14.01 -15.16 19.29
N SER A 25 -13.77 -15.48 18.01
CA SER A 25 -13.42 -16.83 17.54
C SER A 25 -12.06 -17.32 18.08
N ALA A 26 -11.18 -16.40 18.48
CA ALA A 26 -9.92 -16.73 19.16
C ALA A 26 -10.07 -16.80 20.69
N GLY A 27 -11.29 -16.68 21.23
CA GLY A 27 -11.52 -16.65 22.68
C GLY A 27 -11.07 -15.35 23.35
N LEU A 28 -11.03 -14.24 22.60
CA LEU A 28 -10.61 -12.93 23.09
C LEU A 28 -11.76 -11.91 22.99
N ALA A 29 -11.77 -10.94 23.90
CA ALA A 29 -12.64 -9.77 23.84
C ALA A 29 -11.83 -8.50 23.53
N LEU A 30 -12.46 -7.52 22.90
CA LEU A 30 -11.83 -6.24 22.53
C LEU A 30 -11.97 -5.18 23.63
N ARG A 31 -12.99 -5.31 24.48
CA ARG A 31 -13.22 -4.47 25.66
C ARG A 31 -13.21 -2.99 25.30
N ASP A 32 -12.43 -2.19 26.01
CA ASP A 32 -12.36 -0.75 25.80
C ASP A 32 -11.85 -0.36 24.40
N ALA A 33 -11.23 -1.27 23.64
CA ALA A 33 -10.76 -1.00 22.28
C ALA A 33 -11.93 -0.65 21.32
N LEU A 34 -13.15 -1.12 21.60
CA LEU A 34 -14.36 -0.73 20.87
C LEU A 34 -14.90 0.62 21.36
N HIS A 35 -14.11 1.66 21.08
CA HIS A 35 -14.45 3.05 21.36
C HIS A 35 -14.14 3.93 20.15
N PRO A 36 -14.96 4.94 19.81
CA PRO A 36 -14.74 5.81 18.65
C PRO A 36 -13.34 6.42 18.56
N SER A 37 -12.74 6.83 19.68
CA SER A 37 -11.37 7.39 19.71
C SER A 37 -10.26 6.38 19.43
N ARG A 38 -10.59 5.08 19.41
CA ARG A 38 -9.67 3.96 19.14
C ARG A 38 -9.91 3.34 17.77
N LEU A 39 -10.84 3.89 16.99
CA LEU A 39 -11.06 3.50 15.60
C LEU A 39 -10.23 4.41 14.68
N LEU A 40 -9.28 3.81 13.96
CA LEU A 40 -8.37 4.52 13.07
C LEU A 40 -8.82 4.37 11.63
N MET A 41 -9.04 5.51 10.98
CA MET A 41 -9.18 5.59 9.53
C MET A 41 -7.78 5.58 8.91
N THR A 42 -7.43 4.48 8.25
CA THR A 42 -6.08 4.27 7.67
C THR A 42 -6.05 4.37 6.15
N GLY A 43 -7.19 4.71 5.55
CA GLY A 43 -7.37 4.90 4.12
C GLY A 43 -8.83 5.27 3.85
N ARG A 44 -9.19 5.37 2.57
CA ARG A 44 -10.58 5.61 2.17
C ARG A 44 -11.44 4.41 2.59
N ASN A 45 -12.41 4.65 3.46
CA ASN A 45 -13.32 3.63 4.00
C ASN A 45 -12.61 2.43 4.65
N ARG A 46 -11.39 2.62 5.16
CA ARG A 46 -10.62 1.54 5.81
C ARG A 46 -10.41 1.82 7.28
N VAL A 47 -11.08 1.04 8.11
CA VAL A 47 -11.07 1.19 9.57
C VAL A 47 -10.27 0.08 10.24
N ARG A 48 -9.55 0.43 11.30
CA ARG A 48 -8.82 -0.51 12.16
C ARG A 48 -9.07 -0.18 13.62
N ILE A 49 -9.13 -1.20 14.46
CA ILE A 49 -9.25 -1.06 15.92
C ILE A 49 -7.85 -0.95 16.51
N ASN A 50 -7.58 0.13 17.23
CA ASN A 50 -6.33 0.37 17.95
C ASN A 50 -6.45 -0.06 19.42
N GLN A 51 -5.30 -0.20 20.10
CA GLN A 51 -5.21 -0.50 21.54
C GLN A 51 -5.91 -1.80 21.97
N VAL A 52 -5.95 -2.79 21.09
CA VAL A 52 -6.39 -4.16 21.44
C VAL A 52 -5.41 -4.77 22.44
N GLY A 53 -5.91 -5.44 23.48
CA GLY A 53 -5.09 -6.12 24.51
C GLY A 53 -4.53 -5.22 25.61
N VAL A 54 -4.63 -3.89 25.49
CA VAL A 54 -4.16 -2.97 26.55
C VAL A 54 -4.95 -3.17 27.84
N ALA A 55 -6.27 -3.27 27.76
CA ALA A 55 -7.12 -3.49 28.93
C ALA A 55 -6.79 -4.82 29.62
N ASP A 56 -6.60 -5.88 28.85
CA ASP A 56 -6.28 -7.22 29.35
C ASP A 56 -4.94 -7.25 30.07
N SER A 57 -3.92 -6.56 29.54
CA SER A 57 -2.61 -6.47 30.17
C SER A 57 -2.59 -5.71 31.51
N LEU A 58 -3.59 -4.84 31.75
CA LEU A 58 -3.67 -3.99 32.94
C LEU A 58 -4.70 -4.49 33.98
N ASP A 59 -5.46 -5.53 33.65
CA ASP A 59 -6.53 -6.02 34.51
C ASP A 59 -6.00 -6.96 35.61
N ALA A 60 -5.82 -6.39 36.81
CA ALA A 60 -5.35 -7.13 37.98
C ALA A 60 -6.27 -8.28 38.40
N ASN A 61 -7.58 -8.21 38.10
CA ASN A 61 -8.50 -9.29 38.41
C ASN A 61 -8.29 -10.48 37.49
N ILE A 62 -8.12 -10.23 36.18
CA ILE A 62 -7.79 -11.28 35.21
C ILE A 62 -6.43 -11.90 35.55
N ALA A 63 -5.43 -11.08 35.90
CA ALA A 63 -4.13 -11.57 36.35
C ALA A 63 -4.25 -12.48 37.58
N ARG A 64 -5.12 -12.14 38.54
CA ARG A 64 -5.38 -12.96 39.73
C ARG A 64 -6.07 -14.29 39.37
N ILE A 65 -7.12 -14.26 38.54
CA ILE A 65 -7.83 -15.48 38.12
C ILE A 65 -6.86 -16.43 37.39
N HIS A 66 -5.98 -15.90 36.54
CA HIS A 66 -4.92 -16.69 35.92
C HIS A 66 -3.92 -17.28 36.92
N ALA A 67 -3.52 -16.51 37.94
CA ALA A 67 -2.60 -16.98 38.98
C ALA A 67 -3.23 -18.05 39.89
N GLU A 68 -4.54 -17.97 40.14
CA GLU A 68 -5.30 -18.93 40.94
C GLU A 68 -5.69 -20.20 40.16
N GLY A 69 -5.46 -20.24 38.84
CA GLY A 69 -5.74 -21.39 37.99
C GLY A 69 -7.23 -21.65 37.74
N ASP A 70 -8.10 -20.66 38.01
CA ASP A 70 -9.55 -20.77 37.80
C ASP A 70 -9.91 -20.56 36.32
N SER A 71 -9.73 -21.61 35.52
CA SER A 71 -10.02 -21.60 34.09
C SER A 71 -11.49 -21.30 33.78
N VAL A 72 -12.42 -21.69 34.65
CA VAL A 72 -13.86 -21.46 34.46
C VAL A 72 -14.21 -19.98 34.66
N GLY A 73 -13.63 -19.35 35.68
CA GLY A 73 -13.79 -17.91 35.93
C GLY A 73 -13.27 -17.05 34.78
N VAL A 74 -12.13 -17.41 34.17
CA VAL A 74 -11.60 -16.71 32.99
C VAL A 74 -12.58 -16.80 31.82
N THR A 75 -13.08 -17.99 31.51
CA THR A 75 -14.00 -18.19 30.38
C THR A 75 -15.29 -17.39 30.55
N GLN A 76 -15.91 -17.42 31.73
CA GLN A 76 -17.15 -16.67 32.00
C GLN A 76 -16.93 -15.16 31.92
N ALA A 77 -15.81 -14.65 32.46
CA ALA A 77 -15.48 -13.24 32.37
C ALA A 77 -15.28 -12.80 30.90
N THR A 78 -14.56 -13.61 30.11
CA THR A 78 -14.34 -13.37 28.69
C THR A 78 -15.64 -13.35 27.90
N GLU A 79 -16.55 -14.31 28.11
CA GLU A 79 -17.86 -14.33 27.47
C GLU A 79 -18.69 -13.07 27.80
N ALA A 80 -18.64 -12.60 29.05
CA ALA A 80 -19.30 -11.35 29.44
C ALA A 80 -18.71 -10.14 28.71
N PHE A 81 -17.39 -10.08 28.54
CA PHE A 81 -16.74 -9.03 27.77
C PHE A 81 -17.08 -9.10 26.27
N MET A 82 -17.17 -10.30 25.69
CA MET A 82 -17.60 -10.49 24.29
C MET A 82 -19.04 -9.98 24.07
N LYS A 83 -19.96 -10.22 25.03
CA LYS A 83 -21.32 -9.65 24.96
C LYS A 83 -21.30 -8.12 25.01
N LEU A 84 -20.45 -7.55 25.88
CA LEU A 84 -20.29 -6.10 25.98
C LEU A 84 -19.71 -5.49 24.70
N ASP A 85 -18.80 -6.19 24.01
CA ASP A 85 -18.25 -5.77 22.72
C ASP A 85 -19.34 -5.55 21.67
N VAL A 86 -20.31 -6.47 21.57
CA VAL A 86 -21.44 -6.35 20.62
C VAL A 86 -22.27 -5.10 20.92
N VAL A 87 -22.51 -4.81 22.20
CA VAL A 87 -23.24 -3.60 22.63
C VAL A 87 -22.45 -2.34 22.29
N ASN A 88 -21.15 -2.31 22.58
CA ASN A 88 -20.27 -1.17 22.26
C ASN A 88 -20.18 -0.96 20.74
N PHE A 89 -20.16 -2.03 19.96
CA PHE A 89 -20.25 -1.97 18.51
C PHE A 89 -21.57 -1.34 18.04
N GLY A 90 -22.71 -1.75 18.59
CA GLY A 90 -24.02 -1.12 18.33
C GLY A 90 -24.03 0.37 18.64
N ARG A 91 -23.42 0.79 19.76
CA ARG A 91 -23.28 2.21 20.14
C ARG A 91 -22.48 3.00 19.10
N ILE A 92 -21.38 2.44 18.60
CA ILE A 92 -20.55 3.07 17.56
C ILE A 92 -21.36 3.24 16.28
N VAL A 93 -22.04 2.18 15.81
CA VAL A 93 -22.82 2.22 14.57
C VAL A 93 -23.95 3.25 14.67
N LEU A 94 -24.67 3.30 15.79
CA LEU A 94 -25.67 4.32 16.07
C LEU A 94 -25.09 5.74 16.10
N ALA A 95 -23.95 5.94 16.78
CA ALA A 95 -23.30 7.25 16.86
C ALA A 95 -22.90 7.78 15.48
N LEU A 96 -22.44 6.89 14.59
CA LEU A 96 -22.07 7.21 13.21
C LEU A 96 -23.29 7.52 12.35
N ALA A 97 -24.34 6.70 12.43
CA ALA A 97 -25.58 6.88 11.66
C ALA A 97 -26.30 8.18 12.06
N LEU A 98 -26.32 8.52 13.35
CA LEU A 98 -27.04 9.67 13.89
C LEU A 98 -26.15 10.89 14.16
N ARG A 99 -24.94 10.94 13.58
CA ARG A 99 -23.98 12.04 13.81
C ARG A 99 -24.50 13.44 13.46
N THR A 100 -25.55 13.50 12.64
CA THR A 100 -26.22 14.75 12.23
C THR A 100 -27.27 15.22 13.23
N VAL A 101 -27.56 14.44 14.28
CA VAL A 101 -28.57 14.72 15.31
C VAL A 101 -27.85 15.01 16.63
N PRO A 102 -27.53 16.29 16.96
CA PRO A 102 -26.65 16.64 18.09
C PRO A 102 -27.22 16.33 19.48
N THR A 103 -28.53 16.08 19.57
CA THR A 103 -29.23 15.63 20.77
C THR A 103 -29.01 14.14 21.05
N ILE A 104 -28.65 13.37 20.03
CA ILE A 104 -28.42 11.92 20.12
C ILE A 104 -26.93 11.60 20.05
N SER A 105 -26.21 12.18 19.09
CA SER A 105 -24.78 11.92 18.86
C SER A 105 -24.01 13.24 18.87
N ARG A 106 -22.96 13.32 19.70
CA ARG A 106 -22.08 14.49 19.80
C ARG A 106 -20.64 14.04 20.00
N GLY A 107 -19.72 14.63 19.24
CA GLY A 107 -18.29 14.30 19.35
C GLY A 107 -17.96 12.84 18.98
N GLY A 108 -18.79 12.21 18.15
CA GLY A 108 -18.63 10.79 17.77
C GLY A 108 -19.14 9.80 18.82
N MET A 109 -19.77 10.27 19.89
CA MET A 109 -20.33 9.46 20.98
C MET A 109 -21.84 9.63 21.06
N LEU A 110 -22.53 8.58 21.52
CA LEU A 110 -23.94 8.69 21.91
C LEU A 110 -24.05 9.47 23.23
N VAL A 111 -24.95 10.45 23.24
CA VAL A 111 -25.32 11.26 24.42
C VAL A 111 -26.66 10.79 25.00
N SER A 112 -27.54 10.26 24.16
CA SER A 112 -28.83 9.69 24.59
C SER A 112 -28.69 8.20 24.95
N SER A 113 -29.75 7.63 25.54
CA SER A 113 -29.85 6.17 25.67
C SER A 113 -29.87 5.50 24.29
N MET A 114 -29.52 4.21 24.27
CA MET A 114 -29.54 3.42 23.04
C MET A 114 -30.95 3.27 22.47
N ASP A 115 -31.96 3.12 23.33
CA ASP A 115 -33.38 3.03 22.91
C ASP A 115 -33.82 4.32 22.21
N THR A 116 -33.50 5.49 22.78
CA THR A 116 -33.83 6.79 22.15
C THR A 116 -33.07 6.99 20.83
N ALA A 117 -31.81 6.53 20.77
CA ALA A 117 -31.03 6.59 19.53
C ALA A 117 -31.64 5.69 18.45
N LEU A 118 -32.03 4.47 18.80
CA LEU A 118 -32.65 3.51 17.89
C LEU A 118 -34.01 4.00 17.37
N ASP A 119 -34.83 4.59 18.24
CA ASP A 119 -36.08 5.26 17.85
C ASP A 119 -35.81 6.42 16.90
N GLY A 120 -34.76 7.21 17.18
CA GLY A 120 -34.31 8.30 16.31
C GLY A 120 -33.89 7.80 14.93
N LEU A 121 -33.14 6.70 14.85
CA LEU A 121 -32.74 6.07 13.60
C LEU A 121 -33.95 5.61 12.79
N SER A 122 -34.87 4.90 13.44
CA SER A 122 -36.07 4.34 12.81
C SER A 122 -37.00 5.44 12.25
N ARG A 123 -37.09 6.60 12.93
CA ARG A 123 -37.89 7.74 12.47
C ARG A 123 -37.21 8.60 11.42
N SER A 124 -35.88 8.54 11.31
CA SER A 124 -35.11 9.41 10.42
C SER A 124 -35.38 9.15 8.93
N ASN A 125 -35.79 7.91 8.56
CA ASN A 125 -35.91 7.44 7.17
C ASN A 125 -34.65 7.70 6.31
N MET A 126 -33.48 7.84 6.95
CA MET A 126 -32.21 8.14 6.27
C MET A 126 -31.52 6.90 5.70
N TYR A 127 -31.90 5.73 6.21
CA TYR A 127 -31.25 4.45 5.93
C TYR A 127 -32.30 3.38 5.64
N SER A 128 -31.90 2.35 4.91
CA SER A 128 -32.77 1.21 4.59
C SER A 128 -33.28 0.51 5.85
N ASN A 129 -34.47 -0.10 5.75
CA ASN A 129 -35.04 -0.91 6.81
C ASN A 129 -34.10 -2.06 7.24
N ASP A 130 -33.32 -2.58 6.30
CA ASP A 130 -32.36 -3.64 6.56
C ASP A 130 -31.20 -3.15 7.46
N PHE A 131 -30.71 -1.91 7.26
CA PHE A 131 -29.74 -1.31 8.18
C PHE A 131 -30.35 -1.05 9.56
N VAL A 132 -31.56 -0.52 9.61
CA VAL A 132 -32.26 -0.30 10.90
C VAL A 132 -32.47 -1.61 11.64
N GLN A 133 -32.88 -2.69 10.96
CA GLN A 133 -33.05 -4.02 11.54
C GLN A 133 -31.72 -4.58 12.06
N PHE A 134 -30.64 -4.46 11.30
CA PHE A 134 -29.32 -4.89 11.76
C PHE A 134 -28.86 -4.14 13.01
N VAL A 135 -29.03 -2.81 13.05
CA VAL A 135 -28.70 -2.01 14.24
C VAL A 135 -29.60 -2.37 15.42
N ASN A 136 -30.87 -2.68 15.18
CA ASN A 136 -31.78 -3.17 16.21
C ASN A 136 -31.31 -4.51 16.79
N LEU A 137 -30.73 -5.42 15.99
CA LEU A 137 -30.14 -6.67 16.49
C LEU A 137 -28.92 -6.42 17.40
N LEU A 138 -28.11 -5.40 17.10
CA LEU A 138 -26.93 -5.04 17.91
C LEU A 138 -27.27 -4.37 19.24
N VAL A 139 -28.39 -3.64 19.28
CA VAL A 139 -28.80 -2.80 20.42
C VAL A 139 -29.85 -3.50 21.29
N GLY A 140 -30.76 -4.22 20.64
CA GLY A 140 -31.86 -4.96 21.24
C GLY A 140 -31.45 -6.30 21.83
N SER A 141 -30.17 -6.50 22.15
CA SER A 141 -29.47 -7.71 22.65
C SER A 141 -29.98 -8.20 24.01
N ARG A 142 -31.31 -8.33 24.16
CA ARG A 142 -31.98 -9.17 25.15
C ARG A 142 -31.76 -10.66 24.85
N PHE A 143 -31.29 -10.98 23.64
CA PHE A 143 -30.89 -12.30 23.19
C PHE A 143 -29.37 -12.32 23.02
N ASP A 144 -28.73 -13.39 23.51
CA ASP A 144 -27.30 -13.64 23.41
C ASP A 144 -26.90 -13.91 21.95
N ILE A 145 -26.89 -12.87 21.10
CA ILE A 145 -26.52 -12.99 19.69
C ILE A 145 -25.01 -13.09 19.54
N THR A 146 -24.57 -14.08 18.77
CA THR A 146 -23.15 -14.31 18.49
C THR A 146 -22.67 -13.47 17.30
N THR A 147 -21.38 -13.20 17.23
CA THR A 147 -20.78 -12.52 16.06
C THR A 147 -20.95 -13.33 14.76
N LEU A 148 -21.06 -14.66 14.86
CA LEU A 148 -21.31 -15.52 13.70
C LEU A 148 -22.71 -15.29 13.13
N GLU A 149 -23.74 -15.20 13.98
CA GLU A 149 -25.12 -14.90 13.56
C GLU A 149 -25.20 -13.51 12.93
N LEU A 150 -24.50 -12.52 13.52
CA LEU A 150 -24.40 -11.17 12.93
C LEU A 150 -23.72 -11.21 11.55
N LEU A 151 -22.70 -12.03 11.36
CA LEU A 151 -22.06 -12.22 10.05
C LEU A 151 -23.01 -12.84 9.03
N GLN A 152 -23.84 -13.82 9.43
CA GLN A 152 -24.86 -14.39 8.56
C GLN A 152 -25.88 -13.33 8.10
N HIS A 153 -26.25 -12.38 8.96
CA HIS A 153 -27.14 -11.27 8.60
C HIS A 153 -26.52 -10.33 7.55
N VAL A 154 -25.22 -10.03 7.63
CA VAL A 154 -24.56 -9.16 6.65
C VAL A 154 -24.01 -9.89 5.42
N ALA A 155 -24.12 -11.22 5.37
CA ALA A 155 -23.60 -12.06 4.28
C ALA A 155 -24.00 -11.58 2.86
N PRO A 156 -25.25 -11.16 2.58
CA PRO A 156 -25.62 -10.66 1.25
C PRO A 156 -24.83 -9.42 0.81
N ARG A 157 -24.30 -8.63 1.76
CA ARG A 157 -23.48 -7.44 1.48
C ARG A 157 -22.00 -7.74 1.35
N MET A 158 -21.53 -8.90 1.81
CA MET A 158 -20.10 -9.24 1.76
C MET A 158 -19.57 -9.32 0.34
N ALA A 159 -20.37 -9.74 -0.63
CA ALA A 159 -19.95 -9.76 -2.05
C ALA A 159 -19.56 -8.36 -2.55
N HIS A 160 -20.27 -7.32 -2.11
CA HIS A 160 -19.96 -5.94 -2.45
C HIS A 160 -18.65 -5.47 -1.81
N GLU A 161 -18.45 -5.76 -0.52
CA GLU A 161 -17.20 -5.41 0.19
C GLU A 161 -15.98 -6.19 -0.35
N TYR A 162 -16.19 -7.44 -0.75
CA TYR A 162 -15.18 -8.25 -1.38
C TYR A 162 -14.77 -7.66 -2.74
N ALA A 163 -15.74 -7.25 -3.57
CA ALA A 163 -15.46 -6.56 -4.82
C ALA A 163 -14.69 -5.24 -4.60
N ASN A 164 -15.05 -4.45 -3.58
CA ASN A 164 -14.31 -3.23 -3.22
C ASN A 164 -12.84 -3.53 -2.84
N THR A 165 -12.60 -4.67 -2.19
CA THR A 165 -11.25 -5.12 -1.82
C THR A 165 -10.43 -5.49 -3.07
N TRP A 166 -11.01 -6.20 -4.04
CA TRP A 166 -10.34 -6.52 -5.30
C TRP A 166 -10.03 -5.29 -6.15
N ILE A 167 -10.99 -4.36 -6.28
CA ILE A 167 -10.76 -3.10 -6.99
C ILE A 167 -9.60 -2.32 -6.35
N HIS A 168 -9.49 -2.35 -5.02
CA HIS A 168 -8.36 -1.74 -4.33
C HIS A 168 -7.04 -2.47 -4.60
N ALA A 169 -7.05 -3.81 -4.63
CA ALA A 169 -5.87 -4.61 -4.98
C ALA A 169 -5.40 -4.31 -6.42
N ASP A 170 -6.30 -4.31 -7.40
CA ASP A 170 -5.99 -3.97 -8.80
C ASP A 170 -5.40 -2.56 -8.93
N ALA A 171 -5.92 -1.60 -8.14
CA ALA A 171 -5.40 -0.23 -8.12
C ALA A 171 -3.98 -0.14 -7.54
N LEU A 172 -3.67 -0.94 -6.49
CA LEU A 172 -2.33 -1.04 -5.92
C LEU A 172 -1.37 -1.74 -6.89
N GLU A 173 -1.78 -2.84 -7.51
CA GLU A 173 -1.00 -3.56 -8.51
C GLU A 173 -0.67 -2.65 -9.70
N LYS A 174 -1.65 -1.89 -10.20
CA LYS A 174 -1.43 -0.91 -11.27
C LYS A 174 -0.38 0.13 -10.90
N GLN A 175 -0.33 0.60 -9.65
CA GLN A 175 0.72 1.53 -9.22
C GLN A 175 2.07 0.82 -9.05
N LEU A 176 2.06 -0.41 -8.54
CA LEU A 176 3.27 -1.21 -8.41
C LEU A 176 3.94 -1.44 -9.77
N PHE A 177 3.16 -1.78 -10.81
CA PHE A 177 3.68 -1.95 -12.17
C PHE A 177 4.34 -0.67 -12.71
N LYS A 178 3.72 0.49 -12.49
CA LYS A 178 4.28 1.78 -12.91
C LYS A 178 5.61 2.09 -12.21
N GLU A 179 5.69 1.88 -10.90
CA GLU A 179 6.91 2.11 -10.13
C GLU A 179 8.01 1.10 -10.47
N MET A 180 7.63 -0.15 -10.75
CA MET A 180 8.57 -1.17 -11.22
C MET A 180 9.18 -0.79 -12.58
N ASP A 181 8.36 -0.35 -13.54
CA ASP A 181 8.85 0.08 -14.85
C ASP A 181 9.72 1.33 -14.72
N ALA A 182 9.31 2.32 -13.93
CA ALA A 182 10.13 3.50 -13.63
C ALA A 182 11.48 3.15 -12.99
N SER A 183 11.52 2.19 -12.07
CA SER A 183 12.75 1.71 -11.45
C SER A 183 13.71 1.06 -12.45
N ARG A 184 13.19 0.27 -13.41
CA ARG A 184 14.00 -0.35 -14.47
C ARG A 184 14.62 0.72 -15.37
N LEU A 185 13.83 1.70 -15.78
CA LEU A 185 14.29 2.81 -16.61
C LEU A 185 15.35 3.66 -15.90
N LEU A 186 15.10 4.01 -14.62
CA LEU A 186 16.07 4.74 -13.81
C LEU A 186 17.40 3.98 -13.71
N ARG A 187 17.34 2.67 -13.50
CA ARG A 187 18.53 1.82 -13.45
C ARG A 187 19.29 1.86 -14.77
N ILE A 188 18.63 1.68 -15.92
CA ILE A 188 19.29 1.71 -17.23
C ILE A 188 19.89 3.09 -17.52
N ALA A 189 19.15 4.18 -17.28
CA ALA A 189 19.66 5.54 -17.44
C ALA A 189 20.89 5.79 -16.56
N THR A 190 20.89 5.28 -15.33
CA THR A 190 22.04 5.37 -14.42
C THR A 190 23.24 4.58 -14.94
N LEU A 191 23.04 3.37 -15.47
CA LEU A 191 24.11 2.57 -16.06
C LEU A 191 24.74 3.27 -17.28
N ILE A 192 23.91 3.83 -18.16
CA ILE A 192 24.37 4.65 -19.29
C ILE A 192 25.19 5.84 -18.78
N GLY A 193 24.73 6.51 -17.72
CA GLY A 193 25.43 7.62 -17.08
C GLY A 193 26.79 7.26 -16.47
N PHE A 194 27.00 6.02 -16.01
CA PHE A 194 28.32 5.57 -15.53
C PHE A 194 29.34 5.41 -16.66
N VAL A 195 28.89 5.15 -17.89
CA VAL A 195 29.77 4.87 -19.04
C VAL A 195 30.06 6.15 -19.83
N ASN A 196 29.02 6.94 -20.10
CA ASN A 196 29.13 8.11 -20.96
C ASN A 196 30.07 9.18 -20.39
N GLU A 197 30.91 9.74 -21.26
CA GLU A 197 31.90 10.79 -20.93
C GLU A 197 32.88 10.39 -19.81
N ARG A 198 32.99 9.08 -19.52
CA ARG A 198 33.92 8.60 -18.50
C ARG A 198 35.33 8.51 -19.07
N GLU A 199 36.26 9.21 -18.43
CA GLU A 199 37.70 9.03 -18.69
C GLU A 199 38.14 7.61 -18.27
N GLY A 200 38.80 6.89 -19.17
CA GLY A 200 39.22 5.51 -18.90
C GLY A 200 40.48 5.38 -18.04
N GLY A 201 41.13 6.49 -17.69
CA GLY A 201 42.36 6.53 -16.90
C GLY A 201 43.62 6.60 -17.75
N VAL A 202 44.78 6.42 -17.11
CA VAL A 202 46.10 6.67 -17.74
C VAL A 202 46.39 5.75 -18.93
N LEU A 203 45.90 4.50 -18.90
CA LEU A 203 46.17 3.51 -19.95
C LEU A 203 45.25 3.63 -21.16
N ASP A 204 44.05 4.16 -20.98
CA ASP A 204 43.07 4.36 -22.05
C ASP A 204 42.25 5.63 -21.78
N PRO A 205 42.78 6.81 -22.11
CA PRO A 205 42.09 8.09 -21.86
C PRO A 205 40.77 8.20 -22.63
N SER A 206 40.67 7.52 -23.77
CA SER A 206 39.55 7.56 -24.71
C SER A 206 38.60 6.36 -24.58
N TRP A 207 38.55 5.71 -23.41
CA TRP A 207 37.77 4.49 -23.23
C TRP A 207 36.29 4.62 -23.60
N ALA A 208 35.64 5.74 -23.26
CA ALA A 208 34.25 6.01 -23.65
C ALA A 208 34.08 6.39 -25.14
N GLU A 209 35.17 6.76 -25.83
CA GLU A 209 35.19 7.26 -27.21
C GLU A 209 35.61 6.20 -28.23
N THR A 210 35.85 4.96 -27.81
CA THR A 210 36.42 3.92 -28.66
C THR A 210 35.59 2.62 -28.64
N GLY A 211 35.62 1.89 -29.75
CA GLY A 211 35.01 0.56 -29.89
C GLY A 211 33.52 0.53 -29.52
N ASP A 212 33.14 -0.50 -28.76
CA ASP A 212 31.75 -0.75 -28.35
C ASP A 212 31.19 0.34 -27.41
N ASN A 213 32.06 1.03 -26.66
CA ASN A 213 31.64 2.11 -25.78
C ASN A 213 31.22 3.35 -26.58
N TYR A 214 31.81 3.56 -27.76
CA TYR A 214 31.41 4.64 -28.65
C TYR A 214 29.96 4.48 -29.12
N LEU A 215 29.48 3.25 -29.33
CA LEU A 215 28.06 3.00 -29.64
C LEU A 215 27.12 3.50 -28.54
N LEU A 216 27.53 3.43 -27.28
CA LEU A 216 26.74 3.91 -26.13
C LEU A 216 26.70 5.44 -26.06
N LYS A 217 27.79 6.10 -26.46
CA LYS A 217 27.82 7.56 -26.65
C LYS A 217 26.85 8.00 -27.73
N LEU A 218 26.89 7.35 -28.90
CA LEU A 218 25.96 7.66 -29.98
C LEU A 218 24.51 7.36 -29.60
N LEU A 219 24.27 6.28 -28.85
CA LEU A 219 22.95 5.95 -28.32
C LEU A 219 22.42 7.05 -27.39
N ARG A 220 23.25 7.59 -26.50
CA ARG A 220 22.86 8.72 -25.66
C ARG A 220 22.46 9.92 -26.51
N ASP A 221 23.24 10.26 -27.54
CA ASP A 221 22.92 11.39 -28.41
C ASP A 221 21.60 11.14 -29.16
N TYR A 222 21.36 9.91 -29.63
CA TYR A 222 20.09 9.49 -30.23
C TYR A 222 18.89 9.60 -29.26
N ILE A 223 19.07 9.27 -27.98
CA ILE A 223 18.01 9.31 -26.98
C ILE A 223 17.73 10.74 -26.50
N TYR A 224 18.77 11.52 -26.18
CA TYR A 224 18.64 12.75 -25.41
C TYR A 224 18.94 14.04 -26.19
N HIS A 225 19.64 13.96 -27.33
CA HIS A 225 20.08 15.12 -28.10
C HIS A 225 19.35 15.24 -29.45
N GLN A 226 18.04 14.93 -29.45
CA GLN A 226 17.20 15.10 -30.63
C GLN A 226 17.11 16.57 -31.05
N GLN A 227 17.11 16.80 -32.37
CA GLN A 227 16.94 18.12 -32.97
C GLN A 227 15.87 18.08 -34.05
N ASP A 228 15.13 19.18 -34.20
CA ASP A 228 14.17 19.33 -35.30
C ASP A 228 14.87 19.74 -36.61
N GLN A 229 14.10 19.92 -37.67
CA GLN A 229 14.59 20.32 -38.99
C GLN A 229 15.33 21.69 -38.99
N LEU A 230 15.13 22.50 -37.95
CA LEU A 230 15.75 23.80 -37.78
C LEU A 230 16.93 23.75 -36.78
N GLY A 231 17.32 22.56 -36.32
CA GLY A 231 18.40 22.37 -35.35
C GLY A 231 18.01 22.71 -33.91
N ARG A 232 16.73 22.89 -33.61
CA ARG A 232 16.26 23.22 -32.25
C ARG A 232 16.15 21.94 -31.42
N PRO A 233 16.53 21.97 -30.13
CA PRO A 233 16.45 20.79 -29.28
C PRO A 233 15.01 20.31 -29.10
N VAL A 234 14.79 19.01 -29.22
CA VAL A 234 13.49 18.35 -29.02
C VAL A 234 13.54 17.55 -27.72
N LEU A 235 12.61 17.85 -26.80
CA LEU A 235 12.46 17.16 -25.52
C LEU A 235 11.28 16.19 -25.58
N ASP A 236 11.43 15.10 -26.32
CA ASP A 236 10.40 14.07 -26.45
C ASP A 236 10.58 12.98 -25.38
N TYR A 237 9.80 13.09 -24.30
CA TYR A 237 9.77 12.07 -23.25
C TYR A 237 9.26 10.71 -23.75
N GLY A 238 8.36 10.68 -24.73
CA GLY A 238 7.85 9.44 -25.31
C GLY A 238 8.97 8.65 -26.00
N HIS A 239 9.75 9.34 -26.82
CA HIS A 239 10.94 8.77 -27.47
C HIS A 239 11.94 8.21 -26.46
N VAL A 240 12.28 9.00 -25.43
CA VAL A 240 13.24 8.57 -24.39
C VAL A 240 12.76 7.29 -23.71
N LEU A 241 11.50 7.24 -23.28
CA LEU A 241 10.93 6.07 -22.62
C LEU A 241 10.92 4.84 -23.54
N GLU A 242 10.53 5.01 -24.80
CA GLU A 242 10.49 3.92 -25.78
C GLU A 242 11.89 3.34 -26.05
N CYS A 243 12.89 4.20 -26.25
CA CYS A 243 14.27 3.77 -26.46
C CYS A 243 14.85 3.03 -25.24
N LEU A 244 14.63 3.57 -24.04
CA LEU A 244 15.11 2.93 -22.81
C LEU A 244 14.38 1.60 -22.54
N HIS A 245 13.09 1.49 -22.85
CA HIS A 245 12.36 0.22 -22.77
C HIS A 245 12.93 -0.81 -23.76
N ARG A 246 13.13 -0.43 -25.02
CA ARG A 246 13.72 -1.30 -26.04
C ARG A 246 15.12 -1.75 -25.64
N LEU A 247 15.93 -0.86 -25.08
CA LEU A 247 17.26 -1.18 -24.55
C LEU A 247 17.20 -2.10 -23.33
N ASP A 248 16.31 -1.85 -22.37
CA ASP A 248 16.16 -2.72 -21.19
C ASP A 248 15.68 -4.12 -21.57
N MET A 249 14.80 -4.25 -22.58
CA MET A 249 14.41 -5.55 -23.13
C MET A 249 15.54 -6.19 -23.93
N GLY A 250 16.28 -5.40 -24.73
CA GLY A 250 17.28 -5.87 -25.67
C GLY A 250 16.62 -6.48 -26.90
N THR A 251 15.78 -5.69 -27.59
CA THR A 251 15.07 -6.15 -28.79
C THR A 251 15.99 -6.20 -30.02
N ASP A 252 15.64 -7.02 -31.01
CA ASP A 252 16.36 -7.11 -32.30
C ASP A 252 16.09 -5.91 -33.23
N GLU A 253 15.30 -4.94 -32.79
CA GLU A 253 15.01 -3.72 -33.54
C GLU A 253 16.28 -2.89 -33.72
N GLN A 254 16.55 -2.51 -34.96
CA GLN A 254 17.74 -1.75 -35.33
C GLN A 254 17.50 -0.24 -35.29
N VAL A 255 18.48 0.49 -34.78
CA VAL A 255 18.50 1.95 -34.78
C VAL A 255 19.69 2.47 -35.57
N LEU A 256 19.49 3.61 -36.23
CA LEU A 256 20.55 4.35 -36.91
C LEU A 256 21.14 5.38 -35.95
N LEU A 257 22.42 5.21 -35.66
CA LEU A 257 23.21 6.05 -34.77
C LEU A 257 24.14 6.93 -35.60
N CYS A 258 24.04 8.24 -35.44
CA CYS A 258 24.80 9.22 -36.21
C CYS A 258 25.90 9.84 -35.34
N GLY A 259 27.13 9.86 -35.84
CA GLY A 259 28.23 10.63 -35.24
C GLY A 259 28.02 12.14 -35.36
N GLN A 260 28.69 12.90 -34.49
CA GLN A 260 28.62 14.37 -34.48
C GLN A 260 29.14 15.01 -35.78
N ASP A 261 29.99 14.29 -36.51
CA ASP A 261 30.54 14.68 -37.81
C ASP A 261 29.55 14.46 -38.97
N ASN A 262 28.37 13.87 -38.71
CA ASN A 262 27.36 13.47 -39.69
C ASN A 262 27.87 12.54 -40.82
N ASN A 263 29.12 12.09 -40.75
CA ASN A 263 29.76 11.22 -41.73
C ASN A 263 29.83 9.77 -41.23
N SER A 264 29.76 9.56 -39.91
CA SER A 264 29.77 8.24 -39.30
C SER A 264 28.35 7.77 -39.02
N LEU A 265 27.84 6.82 -39.81
CA LEU A 265 26.55 6.16 -39.60
C LEU A 265 26.78 4.73 -39.12
N MET A 266 26.21 4.38 -37.97
CA MET A 266 26.27 3.04 -37.40
C MET A 266 24.86 2.49 -37.23
N VAL A 267 24.67 1.21 -37.56
CA VAL A 267 23.40 0.51 -37.33
C VAL A 267 23.65 -0.57 -36.29
N ALA A 268 22.86 -0.56 -35.22
CA ALA A 268 22.95 -1.54 -34.14
C ALA A 268 21.55 -1.91 -33.66
N SER A 269 21.37 -3.16 -33.21
CA SER A 269 20.14 -3.55 -32.52
C SER A 269 20.18 -3.11 -31.05
N TYR A 270 19.01 -2.98 -30.42
CA TYR A 270 18.96 -2.77 -28.97
C TYR A 270 19.56 -3.94 -28.18
N ALA A 271 19.54 -5.16 -28.73
CA ALA A 271 20.26 -6.31 -28.17
C ALA A 271 21.78 -6.09 -28.15
N ASP A 272 22.36 -5.62 -29.27
CA ASP A 272 23.79 -5.30 -29.37
C ASP A 272 24.16 -4.18 -28.39
N LEU A 273 23.36 -3.12 -28.32
CA LEU A 273 23.58 -1.99 -27.43
C LEU A 273 23.50 -2.38 -25.96
N LYS A 274 22.53 -3.24 -25.59
CA LYS A 274 22.42 -3.78 -24.23
C LYS A 274 23.63 -4.64 -23.88
N TRP A 275 24.13 -5.42 -24.84
CA TRP A 275 25.34 -6.21 -24.66
C TRP A 275 26.55 -5.30 -24.41
N CYS A 276 26.74 -4.25 -25.23
CA CYS A 276 27.81 -3.26 -25.06
C CYS A 276 27.75 -2.61 -23.67
N LEU A 277 26.55 -2.16 -23.25
CA LEU A 277 26.35 -1.57 -21.91
C LEU A 277 26.70 -2.56 -20.80
N THR A 278 26.32 -3.82 -20.96
CA THR A 278 26.61 -4.87 -19.96
C THR A 278 28.12 -5.12 -19.86
N GLN A 279 28.84 -5.19 -20.98
CA GLN A 279 30.28 -5.37 -21.00
C GLN A 279 31.01 -4.18 -20.36
N ALA A 280 30.63 -2.95 -20.75
CA ALA A 280 31.20 -1.72 -20.20
C ALA A 280 31.06 -1.67 -18.66
N ILE A 281 29.87 -1.99 -18.14
CA ILE A 281 29.63 -2.02 -16.69
C ILE A 281 30.40 -3.16 -16.00
N GLN A 282 30.52 -4.33 -16.62
CA GLN A 282 31.33 -5.43 -16.09
C GLN A 282 32.81 -5.05 -16.00
N GLU A 283 33.33 -4.35 -17.01
CA GLU A 283 34.70 -3.84 -17.00
C GLU A 283 34.90 -2.82 -15.87
N LEU A 284 33.98 -1.85 -15.73
CA LEU A 284 34.04 -0.87 -14.64
C LEU A 284 34.00 -1.51 -13.26
N ARG A 285 33.19 -2.56 -13.08
CA ARG A 285 33.15 -3.34 -11.82
C ARG A 285 34.49 -4.01 -11.52
N LYS A 286 35.15 -4.58 -12.53
CA LYS A 286 36.48 -5.19 -12.37
C LYS A 286 37.53 -4.14 -11.97
N ARG A 287 37.53 -2.97 -12.62
CA ARG A 287 38.42 -1.85 -12.29
C ARG A 287 38.21 -1.33 -10.86
N ALA A 288 36.96 -1.29 -10.39
CA ALA A 288 36.64 -0.88 -9.02
C ALA A 288 37.12 -1.89 -7.98
N ALA A 289 37.01 -3.20 -8.26
CA ALA A 289 37.48 -4.25 -7.35
C ALA A 289 39.02 -4.25 -7.20
N THR A 290 39.76 -4.10 -8.30
CA THR A 290 41.24 -4.03 -8.23
C THR A 290 41.76 -2.80 -7.50
N ALA A 291 41.04 -1.67 -7.55
CA ALA A 291 41.34 -0.48 -6.76
C ALA A 291 41.13 -0.69 -5.24
N GLN A 292 40.20 -1.56 -4.84
CA GLN A 292 39.97 -1.90 -3.44
C GLN A 292 41.07 -2.82 -2.90
N ASP A 293 41.49 -3.85 -3.64
CA ASP A 293 42.57 -4.75 -3.19
C ASP A 293 43.92 -4.02 -3.04
N THR A 294 44.17 -3.00 -3.86
CA THR A 294 45.36 -2.14 -3.74
C THR A 294 45.28 -1.22 -2.51
N THR A 295 44.11 -0.70 -2.15
CA THR A 295 43.98 0.16 -0.96
C THR A 295 44.09 -0.61 0.37
N TRP A 296 43.69 -1.89 0.41
CA TRP A 296 43.88 -2.77 1.59
C TRP A 296 45.32 -3.32 1.72
N SER A 297 46.02 -3.56 0.62
CA SER A 297 47.43 -3.99 0.66
C SER A 297 48.39 -2.87 1.09
N PHE A 298 48.07 -1.61 0.79
CA PHE A 298 48.83 -0.47 1.34
C PHE A 298 48.63 -0.25 2.84
N HIS A 299 47.45 -0.58 3.41
CA HIS A 299 47.19 -0.46 4.85
C HIS A 299 47.73 -1.62 5.70
N SER A 300 48.21 -2.70 5.07
CA SER A 300 48.81 -3.86 5.75
C SER A 300 50.34 -3.90 5.68
N MET A 301 50.96 -2.85 5.13
CA MET A 301 52.41 -2.67 5.02
C MET A 301 52.95 -1.46 5.82
N GLN A 302 52.15 -0.89 6.72
CA GLN A 302 52.59 0.08 7.75
C GLN A 302 52.37 -0.51 9.13
#